data_AF-A0A944BPD8-F1
#
_entry.id   AF-A0A944BPD8-F1
#
_cell.length_a   1.000
_cell.length_b   1.000
_cell.length_c   1.000
_cell.angle_alpha   90.00
_cell.angle_beta   90.00
_cell.angle_gamma   90.00
#
_symmetry.space_group_name_H-M   'P 1'
#
loop_
_entity.id
_entity.type
_entity.pdbx_description
1 polymer ?
#
loop_
_entity_poly.entity_id
_entity_poly.type
_entity_poly.pdbx_seq_one_letter_code
_entity_poly.pdbx_strand_id
1 'polypeptide(L)'
;MFETDAELWSALQQMSRTVNQVVAASKPIAKALDKMGDVASLNRQDYVADALNAIQHADLAPYGGADSYAALIRGLEDRLRTLRTTARQDLIAGLNATAPKPDQIKMVSDSPLVLYVHPLTLEVNFEQCKTTWSYAREPMAQSSLDPSDIWNVYGELLDQFRAARIDSKSFWQALKAAYDIVLLKDGKPAGERIDIVDVLVPMAWIWPHAVQLKKATQFPRYLLAYQIQKLRQDGLIAHNGYRLDLGTATGGSTKNKANVLFIPMGPTEGQYYLTMCFRRE
;
A
#
# COMPACT_ATOMS: atom_id res chain seq x y z
N MET A 1 34.70 31.19 39.72
CA MET A 1 35.11 32.54 39.28
C MET A 1 35.90 32.34 38.00
N PHE A 2 35.57 33.04 36.92
CA PHE A 2 36.33 32.97 35.67
C PHE A 2 37.67 33.66 35.88
N GLU A 3 38.78 33.01 35.55
CA GLU A 3 40.14 33.50 35.81
C GLU A 3 40.61 34.47 34.71
N THR A 4 39.95 34.46 33.55
CA THR A 4 40.25 35.34 32.42
C THR A 4 38.98 35.83 31.70
N ASP A 5 39.08 36.98 31.03
CA ASP A 5 38.01 37.51 30.16
C ASP A 5 37.66 36.54 29.02
N ALA A 6 38.64 35.73 28.57
CA ALA A 6 38.44 34.70 27.56
C ALA A 6 37.55 33.55 28.08
N GLU A 7 37.73 33.14 29.34
CA GLU A 7 36.89 32.11 29.98
C GLU A 7 35.46 32.60 30.22
N LEU A 8 35.30 33.85 30.68
CA LEU A 8 33.98 34.48 30.84
C LEU A 8 33.26 34.59 29.49
N TRP A 9 33.95 35.00 28.43
CA TRP A 9 33.38 35.10 27.08
C TRP A 9 33.00 33.73 26.51
N SER A 10 33.83 32.70 26.71
CA SER A 10 33.52 31.33 26.31
C SER A 10 32.28 30.80 27.03
N ALA A 11 32.17 31.04 28.33
CA ALA A 11 31.02 30.65 29.14
C ALA A 11 29.73 31.37 28.69
N LEU A 12 29.80 32.67 28.37
CA LEU A 12 28.67 33.43 27.82
C LEU A 12 28.24 32.93 26.45
N GLN A 13 29.17 32.57 25.56
CA GLN A 13 28.85 31.96 24.27
C GLN A 13 28.19 30.58 24.43
N GLN A 14 28.68 29.77 25.36
CA GLN A 14 28.09 28.48 25.69
C GLN A 14 26.67 28.66 26.25
N MET A 15 26.47 29.57 27.20
CA MET A 15 25.15 29.92 27.73
C MET A 15 24.22 30.41 26.62
N SER A 16 24.68 31.29 25.72
CA SER A 16 23.89 31.80 24.60
C SER A 16 23.47 30.68 23.63
N ARG A 17 24.37 29.73 23.33
CA ARG A 17 24.04 28.54 22.52
C ARG A 17 23.01 27.66 23.20
N THR A 18 23.17 27.38 24.50
CA THR A 18 22.21 26.60 25.27
C THR A 18 20.84 27.28 25.30
N VAL A 19 20.78 28.59 25.56
CA VAL A 19 19.52 29.35 25.53
C VAL A 19 18.87 29.33 24.14
N ASN A 20 19.65 29.49 23.07
CA ASN A 20 19.11 29.43 21.70
C ASN A 20 18.63 28.02 21.32
N GLN A 21 19.31 26.97 21.77
CA GLN A 21 18.88 25.57 21.57
C GLN A 21 17.56 25.30 22.32
N VAL A 22 17.45 25.76 23.56
CA VAL A 22 16.24 25.70 24.38
C VAL A 22 15.09 26.45 23.68
N VAL A 23 15.29 27.69 23.25
CA VAL A 23 14.25 28.46 22.53
C VAL A 23 13.86 27.81 21.19
N ALA A 24 14.81 27.20 20.48
CA ALA A 24 14.54 26.48 19.25
C ALA A 24 13.74 25.19 19.49
N ALA A 25 14.04 24.45 20.55
CA ALA A 25 13.34 23.22 20.94
C ALA A 25 11.93 23.48 21.50
N SER A 26 11.72 24.59 22.21
CA SER A 26 10.41 24.92 22.80
C SER A 26 9.38 25.44 21.81
N LYS A 27 9.80 26.08 20.70
CA LYS A 27 8.89 26.63 19.69
C LYS A 27 7.96 25.59 19.05
N PRO A 28 8.46 24.44 18.54
CA PRO A 28 7.62 23.38 17.99
C PRO A 28 6.64 22.80 19.02
N ILE A 29 7.11 22.59 20.26
CA ILE A 29 6.28 22.06 21.35
C ILE A 29 5.17 23.05 21.70
N ALA A 30 5.51 24.32 21.91
CA ALA A 30 4.53 25.36 22.22
C ALA A 30 3.48 25.46 21.12
N LYS A 31 3.89 25.43 19.85
CA LYS A 31 2.97 25.42 18.70
C LYS A 31 2.07 24.18 18.67
N ALA A 32 2.59 23.00 19.03
CA ALA A 32 1.81 21.78 19.03
C ALA A 32 0.85 21.69 20.22
N LEU A 33 1.26 22.19 21.40
CA LEU A 33 0.40 22.32 22.57
C LEU A 33 -0.69 23.38 22.37
N ASP A 34 -0.37 24.48 21.69
CA ASP A 34 -1.33 25.54 21.33
C ASP A 34 -2.42 25.02 20.38
N LYS A 35 -2.04 24.17 19.41
CA LYS A 35 -3.02 23.40 18.60
C LYS A 35 -3.90 22.46 19.42
N MET A 36 -3.46 22.03 20.60
CA MET A 36 -4.22 21.21 21.54
C MET A 36 -4.85 22.03 22.67
N GLY A 37 -4.99 23.36 22.48
CA GLY A 37 -5.45 24.29 23.51
C GLY A 37 -6.88 24.08 24.03
N ASP A 38 -7.63 23.11 23.47
CA ASP A 38 -8.96 22.72 23.95
C ASP A 38 -9.18 21.19 23.95
N VAL A 39 -10.22 20.76 24.68
CA VAL A 39 -10.60 19.34 24.81
C VAL A 39 -11.06 18.75 23.47
N ALA A 40 -11.62 19.56 22.57
CA ALA A 40 -12.06 19.08 21.26
C ALA A 40 -10.86 18.66 20.39
N SER A 41 -9.74 19.35 20.53
CA SER A 41 -8.49 19.08 19.83
C SER A 41 -7.82 17.79 20.31
N LEU A 42 -8.06 17.36 21.56
CA LEU A 42 -7.66 16.03 22.04
C LEU A 42 -8.48 14.88 21.44
N ASN A 43 -9.52 15.17 20.66
CA ASN A 43 -10.27 14.18 19.89
C ASN A 43 -9.78 14.07 18.44
N ARG A 44 -8.82 14.93 18.04
CA ARG A 44 -8.27 14.96 16.69
C ARG A 44 -6.98 14.15 16.61
N GLN A 45 -7.03 13.04 15.87
CA GLN A 45 -5.91 12.11 15.77
C GLN A 45 -4.63 12.78 15.21
N ASP A 46 -4.79 13.64 14.20
CA ASP A 46 -3.69 14.40 13.57
C ASP A 46 -3.01 15.35 14.55
N TYR A 47 -3.79 16.04 15.38
CA TYR A 47 -3.25 17.00 16.35
C TYR A 47 -2.50 16.31 17.49
N VAL A 48 -3.06 15.20 18.00
CA VAL A 48 -2.39 14.39 19.05
C VAL A 48 -1.10 13.77 18.52
N ALA A 49 -1.07 13.28 17.28
CA ALA A 49 0.12 12.72 16.65
C ALA A 49 1.21 13.79 16.40
N ASP A 50 0.83 14.96 15.87
CA ASP A 50 1.73 16.10 15.70
C ASP A 50 2.39 16.51 17.02
N ALA A 51 1.59 16.58 18.10
CA ALA A 51 2.08 16.95 19.42
C ALA A 51 3.00 15.89 20.02
N LEU A 52 2.63 14.61 19.93
CA LEU A 52 3.48 13.51 20.39
C LEU A 52 4.83 13.53 19.67
N ASN A 53 4.84 13.69 18.34
CA ASN A 53 6.04 13.77 17.54
C ASN A 53 6.92 14.97 17.93
N ALA A 54 6.32 16.16 18.11
CA ALA A 54 7.03 17.36 18.52
C ALA A 54 7.66 17.22 19.92
N ILE A 55 6.98 16.58 20.86
CA ILE A 55 7.46 16.37 22.23
C ILE A 55 8.57 15.31 22.28
N GLN A 56 8.43 14.20 21.54
CA GLN A 56 9.43 13.11 21.53
C GLN A 56 10.77 13.54 20.90
N HIS A 57 10.75 14.46 19.94
CA HIS A 57 11.96 14.93 19.25
C HIS A 57 12.57 16.20 19.87
N ALA A 58 11.95 16.75 20.90
CA ALA A 58 12.51 17.88 21.61
C ALA A 58 13.51 17.43 22.67
N ASP A 59 14.67 18.10 22.72
CA ASP A 59 15.58 17.94 23.86
C ASP A 59 15.00 18.68 25.07
N LEU A 60 14.34 17.91 25.93
CA LEU A 60 13.62 18.40 27.10
C LEU A 60 14.43 18.28 28.41
N ALA A 61 15.64 17.72 28.36
CA ALA A 61 16.53 17.63 29.51
C ALA A 61 16.78 18.97 30.24
N PRO A 62 16.85 20.14 29.56
CA PRO A 62 17.09 21.42 30.21
C PRO A 62 15.93 21.96 31.08
N TYR A 63 14.72 21.42 30.96
CA TYR A 63 13.52 22.02 31.58
C TYR A 63 13.15 21.41 32.94
N GLY A 64 13.87 20.38 33.41
CA GLY A 64 13.50 19.64 34.62
C GLY A 64 12.17 18.88 34.47
N GLY A 65 11.80 18.02 35.42
CA GLY A 65 10.49 17.34 35.38
C GLY A 65 10.36 16.20 34.37
N ALA A 66 11.42 15.40 34.19
CA ALA A 66 11.42 14.22 33.32
C ALA A 66 10.20 13.30 33.55
N ASP A 67 9.77 13.14 34.80
CA ASP A 67 8.58 12.34 35.15
C ASP A 67 7.28 12.92 34.61
N SER A 68 7.13 14.25 34.62
CA SER A 68 5.94 14.95 34.09
C SER A 68 5.87 14.85 32.56
N TYR A 69 7.01 14.97 31.87
CA TYR A 69 7.08 14.77 30.43
C TYR A 69 6.82 13.32 30.03
N ALA A 70 7.41 12.37 30.75
CA ALA A 70 7.15 10.95 30.54
C ALA A 70 5.67 10.59 30.81
N ALA A 71 5.01 11.24 31.77
CA ALA A 71 3.58 11.10 32.00
C ALA A 71 2.75 11.70 30.85
N LEU A 72 3.11 12.88 30.35
CA LEU A 72 2.43 13.52 29.22
C LEU A 72 2.55 12.69 27.93
N ILE A 73 3.74 12.22 27.60
CA ILE A 73 3.99 11.35 26.44
C ILE A 73 3.11 10.10 26.53
N ARG A 74 3.13 9.41 27.68
CA ARG A 74 2.26 8.24 27.91
C ARG A 74 0.78 8.56 27.75
N GLY A 75 0.32 9.69 28.30
CA GLY A 75 -1.08 10.13 28.16
C GLY A 75 -1.48 10.40 26.70
N LEU A 76 -0.60 11.02 25.92
CA LEU A 76 -0.84 11.28 24.49
C LEU A 76 -0.78 9.98 23.66
N GLU A 77 0.13 9.06 23.97
CA GLU A 77 0.21 7.74 23.35
C GLU A 77 -1.06 6.91 23.60
N ASP A 78 -1.53 6.87 24.84
CA ASP A 78 -2.77 6.18 25.21
C ASP A 78 -3.97 6.84 24.54
N ARG A 79 -4.02 8.18 24.50
CA ARG A 79 -5.09 8.90 23.81
C ARG A 79 -5.10 8.59 22.31
N LEU A 80 -3.95 8.63 21.66
CA LEU A 80 -3.81 8.32 20.25
C LEU A 80 -4.23 6.88 19.96
N ARG A 81 -3.87 5.94 20.84
CA ARG A 81 -4.31 4.54 20.77
C ARG A 81 -5.83 4.43 20.84
N THR A 82 -6.48 5.08 21.81
CA THR A 82 -7.94 5.09 21.93
C THR A 82 -8.59 5.66 20.67
N LEU A 83 -8.14 6.81 20.17
CA LEU A 83 -8.70 7.43 18.96
C LEU A 83 -8.59 6.51 17.74
N ARG A 84 -7.44 5.85 17.57
CA ARG A 84 -7.23 4.88 16.48
C ARG A 84 -8.16 3.67 16.61
N THR A 85 -8.34 3.15 17.83
CA THR A 85 -9.26 2.02 18.08
C THR A 85 -10.70 2.41 17.78
N THR A 86 -11.14 3.60 18.22
CA THR A 86 -12.49 4.11 17.96
C THR A 86 -12.71 4.34 16.46
N ALA A 87 -11.82 5.08 15.79
CA ALA A 87 -11.91 5.34 14.35
C ALA A 87 -11.95 4.03 13.54
N ARG A 88 -11.20 3.01 13.96
CA ARG A 88 -11.27 1.67 13.37
C ARG A 88 -12.63 1.03 13.56
N GLN A 89 -13.15 1.02 14.79
CA GLN A 89 -14.44 0.39 15.10
C GLN A 89 -15.57 1.07 14.33
N ASP A 90 -15.56 2.40 14.29
CA ASP A 90 -16.53 3.21 13.55
C ASP A 90 -16.46 2.94 12.05
N LEU A 91 -15.25 2.87 11.48
CA LEU A 91 -15.06 2.54 10.07
C LEU A 91 -15.60 1.14 9.75
N ILE A 92 -15.24 0.13 10.54
CA ILE A 92 -15.70 -1.25 10.30
C ILE A 92 -17.22 -1.35 10.45
N ALA A 93 -17.79 -0.70 11.46
CA ALA A 93 -19.24 -0.65 11.66
C ALA A 93 -19.93 0.05 10.48
N GLY A 94 -19.41 1.20 10.04
CA GLY A 94 -19.91 1.94 8.89
C GLY A 94 -19.83 1.13 7.59
N LEU A 95 -18.71 0.45 7.35
CA LEU A 95 -18.54 -0.41 6.17
C LEU A 95 -19.52 -1.59 6.19
N ASN A 96 -19.73 -2.24 7.33
CA ASN A 96 -20.69 -3.34 7.44
C ASN A 96 -22.14 -2.85 7.29
N ALA A 97 -22.48 -1.68 7.83
CA ALA A 97 -23.82 -1.10 7.74
C ALA A 97 -24.17 -0.67 6.30
N THR A 98 -23.18 -0.25 5.51
CA THR A 98 -23.34 0.20 4.13
C THR A 98 -22.98 -0.86 3.09
N ALA A 99 -22.63 -2.08 3.53
CA ALA A 99 -22.18 -3.13 2.64
C ALA A 99 -23.28 -3.53 1.64
N PRO A 100 -22.96 -3.66 0.33
CA PRO A 100 -23.93 -4.11 -0.67
C PRO A 100 -24.46 -5.53 -0.40
N LYS A 101 -23.66 -6.36 0.27
CA LYS A 101 -24.03 -7.73 0.67
C LYS A 101 -23.51 -8.05 2.07
N PRO A 102 -24.26 -8.83 2.86
CA PRO A 102 -23.74 -9.40 4.10
C PRO A 102 -22.51 -10.27 3.82
N ASP A 103 -21.56 -10.29 4.76
CA ASP A 103 -20.31 -11.08 4.73
C ASP A 103 -19.36 -10.82 3.54
N GLN A 104 -19.50 -9.66 2.88
CA GLN A 104 -18.64 -9.28 1.77
C GLN A 104 -17.22 -8.89 2.21
N ILE A 105 -17.06 -8.49 3.47
CA ILE A 105 -15.79 -8.03 4.04
C ILE A 105 -15.19 -9.13 4.91
N LYS A 106 -13.92 -9.46 4.66
CA LYS A 106 -13.13 -10.37 5.51
C LYS A 106 -11.89 -9.66 6.00
N MET A 107 -11.62 -9.69 7.30
CA MET A 107 -10.38 -9.12 7.84
C MET A 107 -9.20 -10.03 7.50
N VAL A 108 -8.16 -9.46 6.88
CA VAL A 108 -6.92 -10.14 6.49
C VAL A 108 -5.82 -9.87 7.51
N SER A 109 -5.71 -8.61 7.95
CA SER A 109 -4.74 -8.15 8.94
C SER A 109 -5.36 -7.07 9.80
N ASP A 110 -4.98 -7.06 11.07
CA ASP A 110 -5.39 -6.09 12.07
C ASP A 110 -4.30 -5.05 12.38
N SER A 111 -3.08 -5.16 11.85
CA SER A 111 -2.00 -4.18 12.03
C SER A 111 -0.97 -4.29 10.88
N PRO A 112 -1.13 -3.53 9.77
CA PRO A 112 -2.17 -2.54 9.47
C PRO A 112 -3.55 -3.16 9.21
N LEU A 113 -4.62 -2.35 9.24
CA LEU A 113 -5.97 -2.81 8.90
C LEU A 113 -6.04 -3.14 7.40
N VAL A 114 -6.18 -4.43 7.09
CA VAL A 114 -6.35 -4.91 5.73
C VAL A 114 -7.63 -5.72 5.66
N LEU A 115 -8.52 -5.33 4.76
CA LEU A 115 -9.80 -5.96 4.52
C LEU A 115 -9.81 -6.56 3.11
N TYR A 116 -10.29 -7.78 2.98
CA TYR A 116 -10.57 -8.41 1.70
C TYR A 116 -12.03 -8.20 1.34
N VAL A 117 -12.28 -7.65 0.15
CA VAL A 117 -13.59 -7.40 -0.43
C VAL A 117 -13.57 -7.95 -1.84
N HIS A 118 -14.03 -9.19 -2.03
CA HIS A 118 -13.78 -9.97 -3.23
C HIS A 118 -14.08 -9.19 -4.54
N PRO A 119 -13.13 -9.08 -5.49
CA PRO A 119 -11.81 -9.73 -5.54
C PRO A 119 -10.66 -8.87 -5.00
N LEU A 120 -10.94 -7.69 -4.45
CA LEU A 120 -9.98 -6.66 -4.09
C LEU A 120 -9.54 -6.74 -2.62
N THR A 121 -8.47 -6.04 -2.31
CA THR A 121 -7.98 -5.80 -0.95
C THR A 121 -7.97 -4.31 -0.68
N LEU A 122 -8.50 -3.92 0.47
CA LEU A 122 -8.54 -2.57 1.00
C LEU A 122 -7.54 -2.46 2.16
N GLU A 123 -6.49 -1.67 1.98
CA GLU A 123 -5.58 -1.30 3.06
C GLU A 123 -5.98 0.08 3.61
N VAL A 124 -6.13 0.19 4.93
CA VAL A 124 -6.56 1.43 5.58
C VAL A 124 -5.38 2.07 6.30
N ASN A 125 -5.08 3.32 5.95
CA ASN A 125 -4.10 4.15 6.61
C ASN A 125 -4.80 5.27 7.39
N PHE A 126 -4.97 5.06 8.70
CA PHE A 126 -5.57 6.03 9.60
C PHE A 126 -4.71 7.27 9.83
N GLU A 127 -3.39 7.20 9.62
CA GLU A 127 -2.51 8.36 9.76
C GLU A 127 -2.68 9.33 8.60
N GLN A 128 -2.91 8.80 7.39
CA GLN A 128 -3.11 9.59 6.18
C GLN A 128 -4.58 9.88 5.87
N CYS A 129 -5.52 9.38 6.68
CA CYS A 129 -6.95 9.44 6.43
C CYS A 129 -7.34 8.93 5.03
N LYS A 130 -6.69 7.86 4.58
CA LYS A 130 -6.87 7.29 3.24
C LYS A 130 -6.96 5.78 3.28
N THR A 131 -7.60 5.24 2.27
CA THR A 131 -7.52 3.83 1.94
C THR A 131 -6.79 3.62 0.61
N THR A 132 -6.24 2.44 0.40
CA THR A 132 -5.69 2.00 -0.88
C THR A 132 -6.36 0.70 -1.30
N TRP A 133 -7.00 0.73 -2.45
CA TRP A 133 -7.53 -0.44 -3.12
C TRP A 133 -6.43 -1.09 -3.95
N SER A 134 -6.29 -2.40 -3.80
CA SER A 134 -5.33 -3.19 -4.55
C SER A 134 -5.93 -4.50 -5.04
N TYR A 135 -5.41 -4.97 -6.17
CA TYR A 135 -5.60 -6.33 -6.65
C TYR A 135 -4.24 -6.93 -6.93
N ALA A 136 -4.04 -8.20 -6.58
CA ALA A 136 -2.75 -8.87 -6.77
C ALA A 136 -1.54 -8.10 -6.16
N ARG A 137 -1.76 -7.37 -5.05
CA ARG A 137 -0.77 -6.50 -4.39
C ARG A 137 -0.31 -5.30 -5.24
N GLU A 138 -1.00 -5.01 -6.32
CA GLU A 138 -0.80 -3.81 -7.13
C GLU A 138 -1.84 -2.76 -6.73
N PRO A 139 -1.42 -1.53 -6.32
CA PRO A 139 -2.35 -0.46 -5.99
C PRO A 139 -3.10 0.01 -7.24
N MET A 140 -4.41 0.22 -7.11
CA MET A 140 -5.29 0.60 -8.22
C MET A 140 -5.92 1.97 -8.01
N ALA A 141 -6.42 2.24 -6.80
CA ALA A 141 -7.08 3.49 -6.46
C ALA A 141 -6.93 3.81 -4.97
N GLN A 142 -7.27 5.04 -4.61
CA GLN A 142 -7.36 5.49 -3.23
C GLN A 142 -8.76 6.06 -2.98
N SER A 143 -9.24 5.95 -1.75
CA SER A 143 -10.44 6.64 -1.29
C SER A 143 -10.18 7.30 0.06
N SER A 144 -11.10 8.14 0.50
CA SER A 144 -11.16 8.64 1.88
C SER A 144 -11.56 7.52 2.86
N LEU A 145 -11.57 7.84 4.16
CA LEU A 145 -12.10 6.96 5.21
C LEU A 145 -13.64 7.01 5.34
N ASP A 146 -14.35 7.61 4.37
CA ASP A 146 -15.81 7.59 4.36
C ASP A 146 -16.33 6.26 3.78
N PRO A 147 -17.20 5.52 4.49
CA PRO A 147 -17.74 4.25 3.99
C PRO A 147 -18.43 4.35 2.63
N SER A 148 -19.14 5.44 2.34
CA SER A 148 -19.85 5.60 1.06
C SER A 148 -18.85 5.80 -0.08
N ASP A 149 -17.84 6.64 0.12
CA ASP A 149 -16.74 6.83 -0.83
C ASP A 149 -15.98 5.53 -1.10
N ILE A 150 -15.68 4.75 -0.06
CA ILE A 150 -15.04 3.43 -0.17
C ILE A 150 -15.85 2.50 -1.09
N TRP A 151 -17.18 2.44 -0.92
CA TRP A 151 -18.04 1.59 -1.75
C TRP A 151 -18.24 2.11 -3.18
N ASN A 152 -18.27 3.43 -3.37
CA ASN A 152 -18.33 4.03 -4.70
C ASN A 152 -17.09 3.66 -5.51
N VAL A 153 -15.89 3.88 -4.95
CA VAL A 153 -14.62 3.52 -5.60
C VAL A 153 -14.55 2.02 -5.86
N TYR A 154 -15.01 1.19 -4.92
CA TYR A 154 -15.11 -0.26 -5.12
C TYR A 154 -15.98 -0.63 -6.34
N GLY A 155 -17.16 -0.02 -6.47
CA GLY A 155 -18.05 -0.23 -7.60
C GLY A 155 -17.41 0.13 -8.93
N GLU A 156 -16.77 1.30 -9.01
CA GLU A 156 -16.04 1.76 -10.20
C GLU A 156 -14.93 0.78 -10.59
N LEU A 157 -14.15 0.28 -9.63
CA LEU A 157 -13.10 -0.70 -9.89
C LEU A 157 -13.67 -2.02 -10.42
N LEU A 158 -14.79 -2.49 -9.87
CA LEU A 158 -15.45 -3.70 -10.39
C LEU A 158 -15.92 -3.52 -11.83
N ASP A 159 -16.47 -2.35 -12.17
CA ASP A 159 -16.91 -2.07 -13.53
C ASP A 159 -15.72 -1.94 -14.49
N GLN A 160 -14.58 -1.40 -14.04
CA GLN A 160 -13.33 -1.44 -14.79
C GLN A 160 -12.86 -2.88 -15.06
N PHE A 161 -12.91 -3.77 -14.06
CA PHE A 161 -12.58 -5.18 -14.26
C PHE A 161 -13.51 -5.85 -15.27
N ARG A 162 -14.82 -5.57 -15.20
CA ARG A 162 -15.80 -6.12 -16.14
C ARG A 162 -15.57 -5.62 -17.56
N ALA A 163 -15.32 -4.32 -17.72
CA ALA A 163 -15.09 -3.69 -19.02
C ALA A 163 -13.77 -4.13 -19.66
N ALA A 164 -12.72 -4.34 -18.86
CA ALA A 164 -11.41 -4.79 -19.34
C ALA A 164 -11.36 -6.30 -19.59
N ARG A 165 -12.35 -7.07 -19.14
CA ARG A 165 -12.36 -8.53 -19.25
C ARG A 165 -12.66 -8.96 -20.68
N ILE A 166 -11.77 -9.79 -21.22
CA ILE A 166 -12.03 -10.64 -22.38
C ILE A 166 -12.25 -12.09 -21.94
N ASP A 167 -12.85 -12.92 -22.80
CA ASP A 167 -13.05 -14.33 -22.50
C ASP A 167 -11.72 -15.09 -22.40
N SER A 168 -11.73 -16.19 -21.64
CA SER A 168 -10.52 -16.95 -21.30
C SER A 168 -9.83 -17.59 -22.52
N LYS A 169 -10.56 -17.91 -23.60
CA LYS A 169 -9.94 -18.46 -24.82
C LYS A 169 -9.18 -17.38 -25.58
N SER A 170 -9.82 -16.22 -25.77
CA SER A 170 -9.17 -15.05 -26.39
C SER A 170 -7.98 -14.57 -25.58
N PHE A 171 -8.10 -14.55 -24.24
CA PHE A 171 -6.97 -14.23 -23.36
C PHE A 171 -5.82 -15.21 -23.51
N TRP A 172 -6.09 -16.52 -23.53
CA TRP A 172 -5.06 -17.53 -23.71
C TRP A 172 -4.29 -17.33 -25.02
N GLN A 173 -5.00 -17.07 -26.11
CA GLN A 173 -4.40 -16.83 -27.43
C GLN A 173 -3.54 -15.55 -27.44
N ALA A 174 -4.04 -14.46 -26.85
CA ALA A 174 -3.30 -13.21 -26.72
C ALA A 174 -2.02 -13.41 -25.89
N LEU A 175 -2.11 -14.12 -24.76
CA LEU A 175 -0.97 -14.40 -23.90
C LEU A 175 0.08 -15.28 -24.59
N LYS A 176 -0.36 -16.29 -25.35
CA LYS A 176 0.54 -17.14 -26.15
C LYS A 176 1.24 -16.33 -27.25
N ALA A 177 0.52 -15.46 -27.95
CA ALA A 177 1.10 -14.58 -28.97
C ALA A 177 2.11 -13.59 -28.36
N ALA A 178 1.79 -12.99 -27.21
CA ALA A 178 2.71 -12.12 -26.48
C ALA A 178 3.99 -12.86 -26.07
N TYR A 179 3.86 -14.08 -25.57
CA TYR A 179 4.99 -14.96 -25.25
C TYR A 179 5.86 -15.27 -26.47
N ASP A 180 5.26 -15.60 -27.62
CA ASP A 180 5.99 -15.88 -28.86
C ASP A 180 6.77 -14.65 -29.37
N ILE A 181 6.22 -13.44 -29.21
CA ILE A 181 6.91 -12.18 -29.52
C ILE A 181 8.16 -12.02 -28.64
N VAL A 182 8.05 -12.30 -27.33
CA VAL A 182 9.20 -12.21 -26.42
C VAL A 182 10.28 -13.22 -26.80
N LEU A 183 9.91 -14.48 -27.08
CA LEU A 183 10.87 -15.49 -27.53
C LEU A 183 11.61 -15.07 -28.81
N LEU A 184 10.87 -14.56 -29.80
CA LEU A 184 11.44 -14.09 -31.06
C LEU A 184 12.40 -12.91 -30.84
N LYS A 185 11.99 -11.93 -30.04
CA LYS A 185 12.81 -10.76 -29.71
C LYS A 185 14.14 -11.15 -29.05
N ASP A 186 14.09 -12.15 -28.16
CA ASP A 186 15.25 -12.62 -27.39
C ASP A 186 16.06 -13.72 -28.11
N GLY A 187 15.62 -14.18 -29.29
CA GLY A 187 16.27 -15.29 -30.00
C GLY A 187 16.17 -16.65 -29.28
N LYS A 188 15.15 -16.84 -28.44
CA LYS A 188 14.95 -18.06 -27.65
C LYS A 188 14.10 -19.11 -28.40
N PRO A 189 14.35 -20.41 -28.19
CA PRO A 189 13.57 -21.47 -28.82
C PRO A 189 12.15 -21.58 -28.22
N ALA A 190 11.25 -22.25 -28.97
CA ALA A 190 9.90 -22.52 -28.50
C ALA A 190 9.89 -23.38 -27.21
N GLY A 191 9.11 -22.96 -26.23
CA GLY A 191 8.99 -23.64 -24.92
C GLY A 191 9.96 -23.16 -23.84
N GLU A 192 10.89 -22.27 -24.19
CA GLU A 192 11.83 -21.66 -23.23
C GLU A 192 11.10 -20.77 -22.21
N ARG A 193 11.59 -20.75 -20.96
CA ARG A 193 11.02 -19.86 -19.94
C ARG A 193 11.42 -18.41 -20.20
N ILE A 194 10.46 -17.51 -20.03
CA ILE A 194 10.66 -16.06 -20.05
C ILE A 194 10.21 -15.46 -18.72
N ASP A 195 10.67 -14.25 -18.40
CA ASP A 195 10.14 -13.53 -17.24
C ASP A 195 8.69 -13.12 -17.53
N ILE A 196 7.81 -13.33 -16.54
CA ILE A 196 6.37 -13.12 -16.71
C ILE A 196 6.03 -11.66 -17.01
N VAL A 197 6.90 -10.74 -16.61
CA VAL A 197 6.71 -9.30 -16.82
C VAL A 197 7.07 -8.86 -18.25
N ASP A 198 7.84 -9.68 -18.99
CA ASP A 198 8.24 -9.34 -20.36
C ASP A 198 7.06 -9.38 -21.32
N VAL A 199 6.01 -10.14 -20.99
CA VAL A 199 4.78 -10.18 -21.80
C VAL A 199 3.94 -8.91 -21.67
N LEU A 200 4.20 -8.03 -20.69
CA LEU A 200 3.35 -6.86 -20.45
C LEU A 200 3.35 -5.89 -21.64
N VAL A 201 4.49 -5.67 -22.29
CA VAL A 201 4.55 -4.78 -23.47
C VAL A 201 3.84 -5.40 -24.67
N PRO A 202 4.15 -6.63 -25.12
CA PRO A 202 3.43 -7.24 -26.25
C PRO A 202 1.93 -7.41 -25.98
N MET A 203 1.54 -7.71 -24.73
CA MET A 203 0.13 -7.80 -24.35
C MET A 203 -0.61 -6.47 -24.56
N ALA A 204 0.01 -5.32 -24.28
CA ALA A 204 -0.62 -4.02 -24.50
C ALA A 204 -0.96 -3.78 -25.98
N TRP A 205 -0.17 -4.33 -26.90
CA TRP A 205 -0.38 -4.18 -28.34
C TRP A 205 -1.41 -5.14 -28.91
N ILE A 206 -1.44 -6.38 -28.40
CA ILE A 206 -2.35 -7.43 -28.87
C ILE A 206 -3.76 -7.25 -28.28
N TRP A 207 -3.90 -6.53 -27.16
CA TRP A 207 -5.16 -6.46 -26.44
C TRP A 207 -6.33 -5.94 -27.29
N PRO A 208 -7.49 -6.62 -27.35
CA PRO A 208 -8.63 -6.21 -28.20
C PRO A 208 -9.14 -4.79 -27.90
N HIS A 209 -9.02 -4.33 -26.65
CA HIS A 209 -9.37 -2.98 -26.22
C HIS A 209 -8.17 -2.02 -26.24
N ALA A 210 -7.18 -2.25 -27.10
CA ALA A 210 -5.95 -1.45 -27.19
C ALA A 210 -6.23 0.07 -27.21
N VAL A 211 -7.36 0.52 -27.76
CA VAL A 211 -7.76 1.95 -27.76
C VAL A 211 -7.80 2.57 -26.36
N GLN A 212 -8.27 1.86 -25.33
CA GLN A 212 -8.27 2.35 -23.94
C GLN A 212 -6.87 2.26 -23.30
N LEU A 213 -6.06 1.29 -23.74
CA LEU A 213 -4.68 1.10 -23.28
C LEU A 213 -3.66 1.92 -24.08
N LYS A 214 -4.04 2.68 -25.11
CA LYS A 214 -3.11 3.44 -25.97
C LYS A 214 -2.22 4.45 -25.23
N LYS A 215 -2.62 4.89 -24.03
CA LYS A 215 -1.80 5.75 -23.16
C LYS A 215 -0.81 4.96 -22.31
N ALA A 216 -1.03 3.67 -22.13
CA ALA A 216 -0.17 2.80 -21.35
C ALA A 216 0.90 2.16 -22.24
N THR A 217 2.16 2.34 -21.85
CA THR A 217 3.30 1.67 -22.50
C THR A 217 3.35 0.17 -22.22
N GLN A 218 2.61 -0.29 -21.20
CA GLN A 218 2.60 -1.66 -20.71
C GLN A 218 1.19 -2.08 -20.30
N PHE A 219 0.89 -3.36 -20.47
CA PHE A 219 -0.33 -3.96 -19.97
C PHE A 219 -0.34 -3.93 -18.44
N PRO A 220 -1.46 -3.56 -17.79
CA PRO A 220 -1.47 -3.46 -16.33
C PRO A 220 -1.25 -4.82 -15.66
N ARG A 221 -0.35 -4.86 -14.67
CA ARG A 221 0.02 -6.09 -13.94
C ARG A 221 -1.17 -6.71 -13.20
N TYR A 222 -1.99 -5.88 -12.55
CA TYR A 222 -3.22 -6.34 -11.89
C TYR A 222 -4.16 -7.04 -12.87
N LEU A 223 -4.25 -6.55 -14.11
CA LEU A 223 -5.13 -7.10 -15.13
C LEU A 223 -4.58 -8.42 -15.68
N LEU A 224 -3.25 -8.54 -15.83
CA LEU A 224 -2.61 -9.80 -16.18
C LEU A 224 -2.86 -10.85 -15.10
N ALA A 225 -2.64 -10.51 -13.83
CA ALA A 225 -2.90 -11.40 -12.71
C ALA A 225 -4.37 -11.85 -12.67
N TYR A 226 -5.30 -10.92 -12.91
CA TYR A 226 -6.74 -11.20 -12.94
C TYR A 226 -7.11 -12.18 -14.03
N GLN A 227 -6.64 -11.94 -15.25
CA GLN A 227 -6.96 -12.81 -16.38
C GLN A 227 -6.30 -14.19 -16.26
N ILE A 228 -5.09 -14.29 -15.69
CA ILE A 228 -4.49 -15.60 -15.37
C ILE A 228 -5.30 -16.32 -14.28
N GLN A 229 -5.72 -15.61 -13.22
CA GLN A 229 -6.59 -16.21 -12.20
C GLN A 229 -7.87 -16.75 -12.84
N LYS A 230 -8.47 -15.98 -13.75
CA LYS A 230 -9.70 -16.39 -14.42
C LYS A 230 -9.49 -17.58 -15.36
N LEU A 231 -8.38 -17.60 -16.09
CA LEU A 231 -7.96 -18.72 -16.93
C LEU A 231 -7.85 -20.02 -16.13
N ARG A 232 -7.34 -19.97 -14.90
CA ARG A 232 -7.28 -21.11 -13.97
C ARG A 232 -8.67 -21.56 -13.53
N GLN A 233 -9.53 -20.61 -13.14
CA GLN A 233 -10.91 -20.91 -12.71
C GLN A 233 -11.74 -21.53 -13.83
N ASP A 234 -11.51 -21.11 -15.07
CA ASP A 234 -12.25 -21.60 -16.24
C ASP A 234 -11.65 -22.92 -16.80
N GLY A 235 -10.61 -23.47 -16.16
CA GLY A 235 -9.98 -24.74 -16.58
C GLY A 235 -9.20 -24.66 -17.89
N LEU A 236 -8.85 -23.46 -18.35
CA LEU A 236 -8.23 -23.21 -19.66
C LEU A 236 -6.71 -22.97 -19.58
N ILE A 237 -6.04 -23.51 -18.56
CA ILE A 237 -4.58 -23.46 -18.47
C ILE A 237 -3.92 -24.23 -19.64
N ALA A 238 -4.56 -25.31 -20.07
CA ALA A 238 -4.21 -26.08 -21.25
C ALA A 238 -5.21 -25.83 -22.38
N HIS A 239 -4.70 -25.47 -23.56
CA HIS A 239 -5.50 -25.20 -24.74
C HIS A 239 -4.68 -25.42 -26.02
N ASN A 240 -5.32 -25.94 -27.08
CA ASN A 240 -4.69 -26.18 -28.39
C ASN A 240 -3.36 -26.96 -28.35
N GLY A 241 -3.27 -27.98 -27.49
CA GLY A 241 -2.07 -28.81 -27.35
C GLY A 241 -0.90 -28.12 -26.62
N TYR A 242 -1.14 -27.00 -25.94
CA TYR A 242 -0.16 -26.34 -25.10
C TYR A 242 -0.71 -26.07 -23.71
N ARG A 243 0.14 -26.19 -22.70
CA ARG A 243 -0.12 -25.85 -21.30
C ARG A 243 0.70 -24.65 -20.88
N LEU A 244 0.03 -23.65 -20.28
CA LEU A 244 0.70 -22.56 -19.58
C LEU A 244 1.29 -23.09 -18.26
N ASP A 245 2.62 -22.99 -18.12
CA ASP A 245 3.36 -23.32 -16.91
C ASP A 245 4.00 -22.07 -16.33
N LEU A 246 3.85 -21.88 -15.01
CA LEU A 246 4.28 -20.68 -14.28
C LEU A 246 5.33 -21.07 -13.24
N GLY A 247 6.51 -20.47 -13.34
CA GLY A 247 7.61 -20.67 -12.39
C GLY A 247 7.46 -19.78 -11.18
N THR A 248 7.45 -20.39 -10.00
CA THR A 248 7.40 -19.66 -8.73
C THR A 248 8.67 -18.85 -8.51
N ALA A 249 8.52 -17.66 -7.92
CA ALA A 249 9.65 -16.88 -7.45
C ALA A 249 10.16 -17.49 -6.12
N THR A 250 11.45 -17.84 -6.05
CA THR A 250 12.11 -18.23 -4.80
C THR A 250 12.64 -16.99 -4.06
N GLY A 251 12.99 -17.12 -2.77
CA GLY A 251 13.22 -15.98 -1.86
C GLY A 251 14.26 -14.94 -2.29
N GLY A 252 15.17 -15.26 -3.22
CA GLY A 252 16.07 -14.28 -3.82
C GLY A 252 15.39 -13.37 -4.85
N SER A 253 14.51 -13.93 -5.68
CA SER A 253 13.86 -13.24 -6.80
C SER A 253 12.70 -12.35 -6.35
N THR A 254 12.13 -12.57 -5.16
CA THR A 254 11.06 -11.74 -4.59
C THR A 254 11.56 -10.41 -4.03
N LYS A 255 12.89 -10.21 -3.91
CA LYS A 255 13.47 -8.93 -3.50
C LYS A 255 13.14 -7.81 -4.49
N ASN A 256 13.10 -8.12 -5.79
CA ASN A 256 12.64 -7.17 -6.80
C ASN A 256 11.19 -7.46 -7.20
N LYS A 257 10.25 -6.82 -6.50
CA LYS A 257 8.81 -6.96 -6.76
C LYS A 257 8.40 -6.53 -8.18
N ALA A 258 9.21 -5.71 -8.84
CA ALA A 258 8.95 -5.28 -10.21
C ALA A 258 9.05 -6.43 -11.23
N ASN A 259 9.81 -7.49 -10.93
CA ASN A 259 10.05 -8.60 -11.86
C ASN A 259 9.15 -9.82 -11.63
N VAL A 260 8.38 -9.83 -10.56
CA VAL A 260 7.49 -10.95 -10.21
C VAL A 260 6.04 -10.54 -10.32
N LEU A 261 5.14 -11.47 -10.60
CA LEU A 261 3.69 -11.24 -10.59
C LEU A 261 3.06 -12.06 -9.48
N PHE A 262 2.34 -11.41 -8.57
CA PHE A 262 1.53 -12.13 -7.57
C PHE A 262 0.18 -12.51 -8.19
N ILE A 263 -0.25 -13.75 -8.01
CA ILE A 263 -1.58 -14.19 -8.44
C ILE A 263 -2.36 -14.63 -7.19
N PRO A 264 -3.46 -13.95 -6.85
CA PRO A 264 -4.25 -14.29 -5.67
C PRO A 264 -5.01 -15.61 -5.88
N MET A 265 -5.09 -16.41 -4.83
CA MET A 265 -5.90 -17.65 -4.76
C MET A 265 -7.04 -17.53 -3.74
N GLY A 266 -6.98 -16.55 -2.84
CA GLY A 266 -7.98 -16.27 -1.84
C GLY A 266 -7.72 -14.94 -1.13
N PRO A 267 -8.36 -14.70 0.03
CA PRO A 267 -8.19 -13.49 0.83
C PRO A 267 -6.76 -13.26 1.33
N THR A 268 -6.11 -14.34 1.77
CA THR A 268 -4.76 -14.34 2.35
C THR A 268 -3.78 -15.13 1.48
N GLU A 269 -4.28 -15.86 0.49
CA GLU A 269 -3.52 -16.83 -0.29
C GLU A 269 -3.18 -16.31 -1.67
N GLY A 270 -2.01 -16.73 -2.15
CA GLY A 270 -1.55 -16.49 -3.50
C GLY A 270 -0.08 -16.82 -3.63
N GLN A 271 0.44 -16.72 -4.85
CA GLN A 271 1.80 -17.12 -5.13
C GLN A 271 2.46 -16.08 -6.04
N TYR A 272 3.73 -15.78 -5.78
CA TYR A 272 4.56 -15.01 -6.71
C TYR A 272 5.12 -15.93 -7.79
N TYR A 273 4.98 -15.48 -9.03
CA TYR A 273 5.54 -16.11 -10.21
C TYR A 273 6.57 -15.18 -10.82
N LEU A 274 7.73 -15.74 -11.18
CA LEU A 274 8.80 -15.03 -11.87
C LEU A 274 8.76 -15.29 -13.37
N THR A 275 8.57 -16.55 -13.75
CA THR A 275 8.69 -16.97 -15.15
C THR A 275 7.42 -17.65 -15.66
N MET A 276 7.28 -17.70 -16.98
CA MET A 276 6.25 -18.47 -17.65
C MET A 276 6.79 -19.17 -18.89
N CYS A 277 6.15 -20.27 -19.30
CA CYS A 277 6.37 -20.93 -20.58
C CYS A 277 5.09 -21.62 -21.06
N PHE A 278 5.04 -21.93 -22.36
CA PHE A 278 4.02 -22.80 -22.94
C PHE A 278 4.66 -24.11 -23.39
N ARG A 279 4.29 -25.21 -22.74
CA ARG A 279 4.79 -26.56 -23.09
C ARG A 279 3.76 -27.28 -23.94
N ARG A 280 4.22 -28.11 -24.89
CA ARG A 280 3.31 -29.04 -25.56
C ARG A 280 2.82 -30.09 -24.56
N GLU A 281 1.51 -30.34 -24.59
CA GLU A 281 0.86 -31.48 -23.93
C GLU A 281 0.60 -32.60 -24.94
#